data_AF-A0AAN9LTP3-F1
#
_entry.id   AF-A0AAN9LTP3-F1
#
_cell.length_a   1.000
_cell.length_b   1.000
_cell.length_c   1.000
_cell.angle_alpha   90.00
_cell.angle_beta   90.00
_cell.angle_gamma   90.00
#
_symmetry.space_group_name_H-M   'P 1'
#
loop_
_entity.id
_entity.type
_entity.pdbx_description
1 polymer ?
#
loop_
_entity_poly.entity_id
_entity_poly.type
_entity_poly.pdbx_seq_one_letter_code
_entity_poly.pdbx_strand_id
1 'polypeptide(L)'
;MANVAILELNRNCAKTVEEIVKLERKFFPKHESLASFFHDELKKNSGLLYLHVDCELAGYVMYSWPSALYASITKLAVKEQWRGHGHGETLLKAALEKCRTRKVSRIMLHVDPLRTPADIESKLKRLKYSKVDEFVDDMASVFFYPLGYPPRSEIHKIATTITQTFELTWKTMKKRWIGEENL
;
A
#
# COMPACT_ATOMS: atom_id res chain seq x y z
N MET A 1 -14.66 2.12 22.54
CA MET A 1 -14.60 2.46 21.11
C MET A 1 -13.67 3.65 21.00
N ALA A 2 -12.54 3.52 20.29
CA ALA A 2 -11.64 4.64 20.06
C ALA A 2 -12.36 5.71 19.23
N ASN A 3 -12.13 7.00 19.53
CA ASN A 3 -12.78 8.06 18.77
C ASN A 3 -11.99 8.29 17.48
N VAL A 4 -12.61 7.98 16.34
CA VAL A 4 -11.96 8.02 15.02
C VAL A 4 -12.57 9.14 14.18
N ALA A 5 -11.75 10.09 13.76
CA ALA A 5 -12.18 11.21 12.92
C ALA A 5 -11.32 11.32 11.66
N ILE A 6 -11.96 11.35 10.50
CA ILE A 6 -11.32 11.67 9.21
C ILE A 6 -11.57 13.13 8.90
N LEU A 7 -10.49 13.86 8.62
CA LEU A 7 -10.51 15.27 8.32
C LEU A 7 -9.82 15.51 6.98
N GLU A 8 -10.35 16.47 6.21
CA GLU A 8 -9.73 16.94 4.98
C GLU A 8 -8.83 18.14 5.30
N LEU A 9 -7.62 18.12 4.75
CA LEU A 9 -6.67 19.20 4.96
C LEU A 9 -7.18 20.49 4.33
N ASN A 10 -7.48 21.47 5.18
CA ASN A 10 -7.73 22.84 4.75
C ASN A 10 -6.40 23.61 4.63
N ARG A 11 -6.34 24.56 3.69
CA ARG A 11 -5.16 25.34 3.30
C ARG A 11 -4.50 26.13 4.46
N ASN A 12 -5.18 26.29 5.59
CA ASN A 12 -4.72 27.10 6.73
C ASN A 12 -4.08 26.29 7.88
N CYS A 13 -3.89 24.97 7.75
CA CYS A 13 -3.45 24.13 8.88
C CYS A 13 -1.94 23.78 8.86
N ALA A 14 -1.08 24.80 9.03
CA ALA A 14 0.39 24.63 8.98
C ALA A 14 0.93 23.58 9.98
N LYS A 15 0.39 23.55 11.21
CA LYS A 15 0.82 22.60 12.26
C LYS A 15 0.57 21.15 11.87
N THR A 16 -0.61 20.85 11.33
CA THR A 16 -0.96 19.48 10.88
C THR A 16 -0.10 19.05 9.69
N VAL A 17 0.23 19.98 8.78
CA VAL A 17 1.16 19.68 7.67
C VAL A 17 2.54 19.31 8.21
N GLU A 18 3.07 20.06 9.18
CA GLU A 18 4.37 19.74 9.79
C GLU A 18 4.37 18.35 10.46
N GLU A 19 3.30 17.98 11.16
CA GLU A 19 3.18 16.65 11.76
C GLU A 19 3.16 15.54 10.70
N ILE A 20 2.41 15.73 9.61
CA ILE A 20 2.38 14.76 8.50
C ILE A 20 3.74 14.66 7.82
N VAL A 21 4.45 15.78 7.62
CA VAL A 21 5.82 15.79 7.07
C VAL A 21 6.79 15.00 7.97
N LYS A 22 6.65 15.10 9.30
CA LYS A 22 7.43 14.28 10.25
C LYS A 22 7.11 12.80 10.11
N LEU A 23 5.83 12.44 9.93
CA LEU A 23 5.43 11.04 9.66
C LEU A 23 5.99 10.52 8.34
N GLU A 24 5.96 11.34 7.29
CA GLU A 24 6.53 11.04 5.98
C GLU A 24 8.00 10.63 6.07
N ARG A 25 8.82 11.46 6.75
CA ARG A 25 10.25 11.19 6.96
C ARG A 25 10.51 9.92 7.76
N LYS A 26 9.58 9.55 8.64
CA LYS A 26 9.69 8.34 9.48
C LYS A 26 9.29 7.08 8.71
N PHE A 27 8.28 7.16 7.84
CA PHE A 27 7.70 5.99 7.18
C PHE A 27 8.33 5.67 5.84
N PHE A 28 8.82 6.67 5.11
CA PHE A 28 9.34 6.48 3.76
C PHE A 28 10.84 6.79 3.70
N PRO A 29 11.63 5.98 2.97
CA PRO A 29 13.03 6.27 2.72
C PRO A 29 13.18 7.57 1.92
N LYS A 30 14.37 8.20 1.98
CA LYS A 30 14.61 9.54 1.41
C LYS A 30 14.19 9.71 -0.05
N HIS A 31 14.33 8.67 -0.87
CA HIS A 31 14.02 8.71 -2.30
C HIS A 31 12.52 8.55 -2.61
N GLU A 32 11.73 8.02 -1.66
CA GLU A 32 10.28 7.92 -1.80
C GLU A 32 9.53 9.03 -1.05
N SER A 33 10.14 9.59 0.00
CA SER A 33 9.48 10.57 0.84
C SER A 33 9.22 11.87 0.10
N LEU A 34 8.00 12.39 0.24
CA LEU A 34 7.61 13.71 -0.27
C LEU A 34 7.94 14.84 0.70
N ALA A 35 8.54 14.55 1.86
CA ALA A 35 8.75 15.53 2.93
C ALA A 35 9.45 16.83 2.49
N SER A 36 10.36 16.75 1.51
CA SER A 36 11.07 17.93 0.98
C SER A 36 10.23 18.78 0.02
N PHE A 37 9.20 18.20 -0.60
CA PHE A 37 8.38 18.84 -1.64
C PHE A 37 6.88 18.85 -1.26
N PHE A 38 6.56 18.54 -0.01
CA PHE A 38 5.19 18.26 0.43
C PHE A 38 4.26 19.46 0.19
N HIS A 39 4.74 20.67 0.48
CA HIS A 39 3.99 21.90 0.22
C HIS A 39 3.73 22.15 -1.27
N ASP A 40 4.65 21.75 -2.15
CA ASP A 40 4.47 21.92 -3.59
C ASP A 40 3.51 20.88 -4.16
N GLU A 41 3.51 19.66 -3.61
CA GLU A 41 2.50 18.65 -3.94
C GLU A 41 1.09 19.08 -3.56
N LEU A 42 0.92 19.75 -2.41
CA LEU A 42 -0.37 20.28 -1.97
C LEU A 42 -0.90 21.45 -2.82
N LYS A 43 -0.05 22.13 -3.59
CA LYS A 43 -0.47 23.22 -4.50
C LYS A 43 -1.01 22.71 -5.84
N LYS A 44 -0.73 21.45 -6.18
CA LYS A 44 -1.21 20.81 -7.41
C LYS A 44 -2.68 20.42 -7.30
N ASN A 45 -3.21 19.77 -8.33
CA ASN A 45 -4.51 19.09 -8.29
C ASN A 45 -4.43 17.86 -7.37
N SER A 46 -4.35 18.11 -6.07
CA SER A 46 -4.20 17.10 -5.03
C SER A 46 -5.11 17.37 -3.84
N GLY A 47 -5.35 16.32 -3.07
CA GLY A 47 -6.11 16.35 -1.84
C GLY A 47 -5.41 15.50 -0.79
N LEU A 48 -5.63 15.85 0.47
CA LEU A 48 -5.09 15.12 1.59
C LEU A 48 -6.18 14.92 2.62
N LEU A 49 -6.37 13.67 3.04
CA LEU A 49 -7.16 13.31 4.20
C LEU A 49 -6.25 12.77 5.29
N TYR A 50 -6.58 13.06 6.53
CA TYR A 50 -5.85 12.56 7.68
C TYR A 50 -6.81 12.03 8.75
N LEU A 51 -6.33 11.07 9.51
CA LEU A 51 -7.07 10.34 10.52
C LEU A 51 -6.56 10.74 11.90
N HIS A 52 -7.46 11.11 12.79
CA HIS A 52 -7.19 11.17 14.23
C HIS A 52 -7.82 9.95 14.91
N VAL A 53 -7.05 9.31 15.79
CA VAL A 53 -7.53 8.28 16.71
C VAL A 53 -7.18 8.77 18.11
N ASP A 54 -8.19 8.87 18.98
CA ASP A 54 -8.04 9.36 20.36
C ASP A 54 -7.30 10.71 20.44
N CYS A 55 -7.68 11.63 19.54
CA CYS A 55 -7.10 12.97 19.39
C CYS A 55 -5.62 13.02 18.93
N GLU A 56 -5.04 11.89 18.52
CA GLU A 56 -3.69 11.81 17.96
C GLU A 56 -3.75 11.57 16.43
N LEU A 57 -2.90 12.27 15.66
CA LEU A 57 -2.74 12.01 14.23
C LEU A 57 -2.25 10.56 14.01
N ALA A 58 -3.12 9.69 13.53
CA ALA A 58 -2.87 8.26 13.37
C ALA A 58 -2.41 7.87 11.96
N GLY A 59 -2.81 8.63 10.94
CA GLY A 59 -2.45 8.32 9.56
C GLY A 59 -2.94 9.37 8.58
N TYR A 60 -2.55 9.23 7.32
CA TYR A 60 -2.95 10.12 6.26
C TYR A 60 -2.96 9.41 4.90
N VAL A 61 -3.71 9.99 3.96
CA VAL A 61 -3.71 9.62 2.55
C VAL A 61 -3.63 10.88 1.70
N MET A 62 -2.74 10.87 0.73
CA MET A 62 -2.62 11.89 -0.30
C MET A 62 -3.01 11.29 -1.64
N TYR A 63 -3.78 12.04 -2.40
CA TYR A 63 -4.23 11.66 -3.73
C TYR A 63 -4.14 12.86 -4.67
N SER A 64 -3.98 12.59 -5.96
CA SER A 64 -3.92 13.61 -7.01
C SER A 64 -4.81 13.22 -8.17
N TRP A 65 -5.27 14.22 -8.93
CA TRP A 65 -6.02 14.04 -10.17
C TRP A 65 -5.41 14.93 -11.25
N PRO A 66 -4.31 14.48 -11.89
CA PRO A 66 -3.65 15.29 -12.91
C PRO A 66 -4.55 15.63 -14.09
N SER A 67 -5.53 14.77 -14.39
CA SER A 67 -6.52 14.98 -15.45
C SER A 67 -7.85 14.31 -15.12
N ALA A 68 -8.88 14.56 -15.93
CA ALA A 68 -10.16 13.85 -15.85
C ALA A 68 -10.03 12.34 -16.22
N LEU A 69 -8.93 11.92 -16.83
CA LEU A 69 -8.73 10.52 -17.22
C LEU A 69 -8.43 9.62 -16.02
N TYR A 70 -7.64 10.10 -15.06
CA TYR A 70 -7.22 9.29 -13.93
C TYR A 70 -6.90 10.11 -12.68
N ALA A 71 -7.11 9.48 -11.53
CA ALA A 71 -6.56 9.90 -10.25
C ALA A 71 -5.50 8.89 -9.77
N SER A 72 -4.64 9.33 -8.86
CA SER A 72 -3.60 8.52 -8.26
C SER A 72 -3.60 8.70 -6.75
N ILE A 73 -3.55 7.61 -6.00
CA ILE A 73 -3.19 7.64 -4.58
C ILE A 73 -1.67 7.72 -4.53
N THR A 74 -1.14 8.86 -4.09
CA THR A 74 0.30 9.14 -4.11
C THR A 74 0.99 8.69 -2.85
N LYS A 75 0.31 8.81 -1.70
CA LYS A 75 0.79 8.33 -0.40
C LYS A 75 -0.36 7.81 0.45
N LEU A 76 -0.10 6.73 1.17
CA LEU A 76 -0.97 6.19 2.20
C LEU A 76 -0.09 5.71 3.34
N ALA A 77 -0.32 6.22 4.55
CA ALA A 77 0.44 5.79 5.70
C ALA A 77 -0.38 5.84 6.99
N VAL A 78 -0.17 4.83 7.83
CA VAL A 78 -0.74 4.74 9.18
C VAL A 78 0.39 4.42 10.15
N LYS A 79 0.39 5.09 11.31
CA LYS A 79 1.29 4.84 12.43
C LYS A 79 1.19 3.38 12.86
N GLU A 80 2.34 2.80 13.18
CA GLU A 80 2.47 1.36 13.46
C GLU A 80 1.52 0.87 14.55
N GLN A 81 1.38 1.62 15.65
CA GLN A 81 0.47 1.27 16.75
C GLN A 81 -1.02 1.26 16.36
N TRP A 82 -1.37 1.87 15.23
CA TRP A 82 -2.73 1.99 14.71
C TRP A 82 -2.95 1.12 13.46
N ARG A 83 -1.99 0.27 13.06
CA ARG A 83 -2.15 -0.66 11.92
C ARG A 83 -2.96 -1.90 12.32
N GLY A 84 -3.54 -2.60 11.35
CA GLY A 84 -4.34 -3.82 11.59
C GLY A 84 -5.76 -3.58 12.11
N HIS A 85 -6.18 -2.32 12.26
CA HIS A 85 -7.48 -1.92 12.80
C HIS A 85 -8.42 -1.31 11.75
N GLY A 86 -8.18 -1.53 10.45
CA GLY A 86 -9.02 -1.00 9.36
C GLY A 86 -8.84 0.50 9.04
N HIS A 87 -7.96 1.22 9.74
CA HIS A 87 -7.71 2.65 9.53
C HIS A 87 -7.19 2.99 8.13
N GLY A 88 -6.30 2.16 7.57
CA GLY A 88 -5.80 2.34 6.20
C GLY A 88 -6.90 2.14 5.15
N GLU A 89 -7.75 1.14 5.32
CA GLU A 89 -8.92 0.90 4.46
C GLU A 89 -9.91 2.07 4.52
N THR A 90 -10.16 2.59 5.73
CA THR A 90 -11.08 3.73 5.93
C THR A 90 -10.56 4.99 5.22
N LEU A 91 -9.25 5.30 5.37
CA LEU A 91 -8.60 6.40 4.67
C LEU A 91 -8.68 6.22 3.14
N LEU A 92 -8.39 5.01 2.66
CA LEU A 92 -8.44 4.71 1.23
C LEU A 92 -9.85 4.88 0.67
N LYS A 93 -10.88 4.30 1.31
CA LYS A 93 -12.28 4.48 0.90
C LYS A 93 -12.67 5.96 0.83
N ALA A 94 -12.32 6.74 1.84
CA ALA A 94 -12.60 8.17 1.85
C ALA A 94 -11.92 8.92 0.70
N ALA A 95 -10.66 8.58 0.38
CA ALA A 95 -9.95 9.16 -0.77
C ALA A 95 -10.60 8.75 -2.11
N LEU A 96 -11.01 7.48 -2.24
CA LEU A 96 -11.69 7.00 -3.45
C LEU A 96 -12.99 7.75 -3.70
N GLU A 97 -13.80 8.00 -2.65
CA GLU A 97 -15.00 8.81 -2.77
C GLU A 97 -14.70 10.22 -3.27
N LYS A 98 -13.66 10.86 -2.73
CA LYS A 98 -13.22 12.19 -3.21
C LYS A 98 -12.81 12.16 -4.68
N CYS A 99 -12.02 11.16 -5.10
CA CYS A 99 -11.65 10.97 -6.50
C CYS A 99 -12.88 10.77 -7.40
N ARG A 100 -13.87 9.97 -6.97
CA ARG A 100 -15.10 9.70 -7.72
C ARG A 100 -15.93 10.96 -7.97
N THR A 101 -15.96 11.92 -7.04
CA THR A 101 -16.65 13.21 -7.27
C THR A 101 -16.07 13.99 -8.47
N ARG A 102 -14.83 13.72 -8.85
CA ARG A 102 -14.15 14.34 -9.99
C ARG A 102 -14.44 13.65 -11.34
N LYS A 103 -15.26 12.59 -11.36
CA LYS A 103 -15.63 11.81 -12.56
C LYS A 103 -14.42 11.24 -13.32
N VAL A 104 -13.41 10.77 -12.59
CA VAL A 104 -12.23 10.14 -13.20
C VAL A 104 -12.53 8.73 -13.72
N SER A 105 -11.93 8.33 -14.85
CA SER A 105 -12.15 7.01 -15.45
C SER A 105 -11.39 5.87 -14.76
N ARG A 106 -10.28 6.17 -14.06
CA ARG A 106 -9.46 5.19 -13.34
C ARG A 106 -8.80 5.79 -12.10
N ILE A 107 -8.55 4.96 -11.09
CA ILE A 107 -7.73 5.31 -9.93
C ILE A 107 -6.53 4.36 -9.87
N MET A 108 -5.33 4.92 -9.70
CA MET A 108 -4.06 4.19 -9.66
C MET A 108 -3.41 4.32 -8.28
N LEU A 109 -2.59 3.35 -7.90
CA LEU A 109 -1.70 3.42 -6.74
C LEU A 109 -0.39 2.74 -7.14
N HIS A 110 0.74 3.40 -6.89
CA HIS A 110 2.05 2.79 -7.05
C HIS A 110 2.50 2.21 -5.70
N VAL A 111 2.74 0.90 -5.66
CA VAL A 111 3.32 0.21 -4.50
C VAL A 111 4.72 -0.22 -4.88
N ASP A 112 5.71 0.11 -4.04
CA ASP A 112 7.08 -0.31 -4.27
C ASP A 112 7.17 -1.86 -4.22
N PRO A 113 7.59 -2.51 -5.31
CA PRO A 113 7.83 -3.94 -5.36
C PRO A 113 9.01 -4.40 -4.50
N LEU A 114 9.65 -3.60 -3.66
CA LEU A 114 10.61 -4.09 -2.67
C LEU A 114 9.93 -4.35 -1.31
N ARG A 115 8.71 -3.85 -1.11
CA ARG A 115 7.94 -4.05 0.13
C ARG A 115 7.05 -5.29 0.08
N THR A 116 6.38 -5.54 -1.04
CA THR A 116 5.48 -6.71 -1.21
C THR A 116 6.25 -8.03 -1.33
N PRO A 117 7.32 -8.09 -2.13
CA PRO A 117 8.13 -9.30 -2.33
C PRO A 117 8.74 -9.90 -1.07
N ALA A 118 9.40 -9.11 -0.21
CA ALA A 118 10.00 -9.67 1.00
C ALA A 118 8.94 -10.24 1.97
N ASP A 119 7.78 -9.59 2.05
CA ASP A 119 6.65 -10.06 2.87
C ASP A 119 6.01 -11.32 2.29
N ILE A 120 5.77 -11.37 0.97
CA ILE A 120 5.25 -12.56 0.27
C ILE A 120 6.24 -13.73 0.37
N GLU A 121 7.54 -13.47 0.19
CA GLU A 121 8.60 -14.46 0.33
C GLU A 121 8.64 -15.05 1.75
N SER A 122 8.51 -14.20 2.77
CA SER A 122 8.43 -14.61 4.18
C SER A 122 7.18 -15.46 4.45
N LYS A 123 6.01 -15.07 3.92
CA LYS A 123 4.77 -15.87 4.04
C LYS A 123 4.92 -17.24 3.37
N LEU A 124 5.52 -17.29 2.17
CA LEU A 124 5.78 -18.53 1.43
C LEU A 124 6.75 -19.45 2.17
N LYS A 125 7.88 -18.93 2.65
CA LYS A 125 8.87 -19.71 3.42
C LYS A 125 8.29 -20.27 4.71
N ARG A 126 7.42 -19.51 5.37
CA ARG A 126 6.84 -19.86 6.66
C ARG A 126 5.49 -20.56 6.55
N LEU A 127 4.98 -20.78 5.34
CA LEU A 127 3.66 -21.38 5.06
C LEU A 127 2.52 -20.71 5.85
N LYS A 128 2.52 -19.38 5.93
CA LYS A 128 1.64 -18.60 6.83
C LYS A 128 0.27 -18.24 6.25
N TYR A 129 -0.11 -18.83 5.13
CA TYR A 129 -1.40 -18.53 4.51
C TYR A 129 -2.53 -19.20 5.30
N SER A 130 -3.46 -18.38 5.79
CA SER A 130 -4.60 -18.84 6.59
C SER A 130 -5.87 -19.04 5.76
N LYS A 131 -5.93 -18.40 4.58
CA LYS A 131 -7.06 -18.43 3.64
C LYS A 131 -6.57 -18.59 2.21
N VAL A 132 -7.35 -19.28 1.38
CA VAL A 132 -7.03 -19.50 -0.04
C VAL A 132 -7.03 -18.20 -0.82
N ASP A 133 -7.96 -17.28 -0.54
CA ASP A 133 -8.05 -16.00 -1.26
C ASP A 133 -6.82 -15.11 -1.01
N GLU A 134 -6.31 -15.05 0.23
CA GLU A 134 -5.07 -14.31 0.57
C GLU A 134 -3.87 -14.84 -0.22
N PHE A 135 -3.81 -16.16 -0.39
CA PHE A 135 -2.78 -16.81 -1.19
C PHE A 135 -2.93 -16.47 -2.68
N VAL A 136 -4.15 -16.52 -3.22
CA VAL A 136 -4.43 -16.20 -4.63
C VAL A 136 -4.10 -14.74 -4.96
N ASP A 137 -4.44 -13.79 -4.08
CA ASP A 137 -4.15 -12.37 -4.27
C ASP A 137 -2.64 -12.08 -4.25
N ASP A 138 -1.91 -12.68 -3.30
CA ASP A 138 -0.43 -12.59 -3.26
C ASP A 138 0.18 -13.25 -4.51
N MET A 139 -0.41 -14.34 -5.03
CA MET A 139 0.05 -14.98 -6.27
C MET A 139 -0.20 -14.15 -7.52
N ALA A 140 -1.37 -13.54 -7.66
CA ALA A 140 -1.67 -12.65 -8.77
C ALA A 140 -0.64 -11.50 -8.84
N SER A 141 -0.18 -11.03 -7.68
CA SER A 141 0.88 -10.04 -7.58
C SER A 141 2.24 -10.60 -8.03
N VAL A 142 2.66 -11.78 -7.52
CA VAL A 142 3.92 -12.46 -7.86
C VAL A 142 4.07 -12.69 -9.36
N PHE A 143 3.05 -13.21 -10.03
CA PHE A 143 3.14 -13.55 -11.45
C PHE A 143 3.13 -12.32 -12.38
N PHE A 144 2.60 -11.19 -11.91
CA PHE A 144 2.63 -9.93 -12.69
C PHE A 144 3.98 -9.22 -12.61
N TYR A 145 4.74 -9.39 -11.52
CA TYR A 145 5.99 -8.66 -11.31
C TYR A 145 7.06 -8.92 -12.38
N PRO A 146 7.40 -10.16 -12.79
CA PRO A 146 8.47 -10.39 -13.77
C PRO A 146 8.19 -9.79 -15.15
N LEU A 147 6.91 -9.64 -15.52
CA LEU A 147 6.48 -9.17 -16.84
C LEU A 147 6.60 -7.64 -16.99
N GLY A 148 6.63 -6.89 -15.89
CA GLY A 148 6.65 -5.42 -15.90
C GLY A 148 8.04 -4.78 -15.81
N TYR A 149 9.09 -5.54 -15.48
CA TYR A 149 10.42 -4.99 -15.20
C TYR A 149 11.52 -5.58 -16.10
N PRO A 150 12.52 -4.77 -16.52
CA PRO A 150 13.64 -5.26 -17.32
C PRO A 150 14.37 -6.41 -16.63
N PRO A 151 14.79 -7.47 -17.36
CA PRO A 151 15.44 -8.65 -16.77
C PRO A 151 16.67 -8.38 -15.91
N ARG A 152 17.36 -7.26 -16.15
CA ARG A 152 18.58 -6.86 -15.42
C ARG A 152 18.30 -6.07 -14.13
N SER A 153 17.05 -5.70 -13.86
CA SER A 153 16.69 -4.95 -12.66
C SER A 153 16.72 -5.83 -11.40
N GLU A 154 17.07 -5.26 -10.26
CA GLU A 154 16.99 -5.96 -8.96
C GLU A 154 15.57 -6.44 -8.67
N ILE A 155 14.55 -5.68 -9.08
CA ILE A 155 13.14 -6.04 -8.94
C ILE A 155 12.82 -7.32 -9.73
N HIS A 156 13.31 -7.44 -10.97
CA HIS A 156 13.11 -8.65 -11.76
C HIS A 156 13.79 -9.88 -11.12
N LYS A 157 14.99 -9.71 -10.56
CA LYS A 157 15.69 -10.79 -9.84
C LYS A 157 14.91 -11.25 -8.61
N ILE A 158 14.47 -10.31 -7.78
CA ILE A 158 13.68 -10.58 -6.59
C ILE A 158 12.36 -11.28 -6.96
N ALA A 159 11.64 -10.76 -7.96
CA ALA A 159 10.42 -11.37 -8.44
C ALA A 159 10.66 -12.81 -8.95
N THR A 160 11.74 -13.04 -9.69
CA THR A 160 12.14 -14.39 -10.15
C THR A 160 12.42 -15.33 -8.98
N THR A 161 13.16 -14.88 -7.96
CA THR A 161 13.45 -15.67 -6.76
C THR A 161 12.18 -16.06 -6.01
N ILE A 162 11.20 -15.16 -5.93
CA ILE A 162 9.91 -15.44 -5.28
C ILE A 162 9.10 -16.43 -6.09
N THR A 163 9.03 -16.27 -7.41
CA THR A 163 8.36 -17.23 -8.30
C THR A 163 8.97 -18.62 -8.17
N GLN A 164 10.30 -18.74 -8.11
CA GLN A 164 10.98 -20.02 -7.91
C GLN A 164 10.69 -20.61 -6.52
N THR A 165 10.73 -19.79 -5.47
CA THR A 165 10.41 -20.20 -4.10
C THR A 165 8.97 -20.70 -4.02
N PHE A 166 8.03 -20.00 -4.69
CA PHE A 166 6.65 -20.43 -4.82
C PHE A 166 6.53 -21.81 -5.47
N GLU A 167 7.14 -22.03 -6.64
CA GLU A 167 7.04 -23.31 -7.36
C GLU A 167 7.51 -24.50 -6.50
N LEU A 168 8.57 -24.30 -5.72
CA LEU A 168 9.08 -25.30 -4.78
C LEU A 168 8.12 -25.53 -3.61
N THR A 169 7.62 -24.46 -3.01
CA THR A 169 6.68 -24.52 -1.89
C THR A 169 5.33 -25.13 -2.32
N TRP A 170 4.79 -24.74 -3.47
CA TRP A 170 3.55 -25.28 -4.03
C TRP A 170 3.67 -26.78 -4.31
N LYS A 171 4.77 -27.23 -4.92
CA LYS A 171 5.03 -28.67 -5.08
C LYS A 171 5.04 -29.41 -3.74
N THR A 172 5.55 -28.77 -2.70
CA THR A 172 5.59 -29.32 -1.33
C THR A 172 4.21 -29.37 -0.69
N MET A 173 3.44 -28.28 -0.78
CA MET A 173 2.07 -28.19 -0.26
C MET A 173 1.13 -29.15 -0.98
N LYS A 174 1.20 -29.20 -2.32
CA LYS A 174 0.42 -30.12 -3.15
C LYS A 174 0.68 -31.57 -2.80
N LYS A 175 1.94 -31.94 -2.48
CA LYS A 175 2.27 -33.29 -1.97
C LYS A 175 1.65 -33.57 -0.60
N ARG A 176 1.60 -32.59 0.31
CA ARG A 176 0.95 -32.74 1.62
C ARG A 176 -0.56 -32.92 1.48
N TRP A 177 -1.22 -32.06 0.70
CA TRP A 177 -2.67 -32.11 0.53
C TRP A 177 -3.15 -33.33 -0.26
N ILE A 178 -2.43 -33.73 -1.32
CA ILE A 178 -2.76 -34.96 -2.06
C ILE A 178 -2.37 -36.23 -1.28
N GLY A 179 -1.39 -36.13 -0.39
CA GLY A 179 -1.00 -37.21 0.53
C GLY A 179 -2.01 -37.44 1.66
N GLU A 180 -2.75 -36.41 2.07
CA GLU A 180 -3.81 -36.50 3.08
C GLU A 180 -5.13 -37.08 2.53
N GLU A 181 -5.36 -37.06 1.21
CA GLU A 181 -6.55 -37.69 0.58
C GLU A 181 -6.43 -39.22 0.39
N ASN A 182 -5.28 -39.83 0.72
CA ASN A 182 -5.04 -41.27 0.53
C ASN A 182 -4.78 -42.04 1.86
N LEU A 183 -5.27 -41.52 2.98
CA LEU A 183 -5.24 -42.18 4.30
C LEU A 183 -6.64 -42.25 4.92
#